data_AF-A0A2V6Q367-F1
#
_entry.id   AF-A0A2V6Q367-F1
#
_cell.length_a   1.000
_cell.length_b   1.000
_cell.length_c   1.000
_cell.angle_alpha   90.00
_cell.angle_beta   90.00
_cell.angle_gamma   90.00
#
_symmetry.space_group_name_H-M   'P 1'
#
loop_
_entity.id
_entity.type
_entity.pdbx_description
1 polymer ?
#
loop_
_entity_poly.entity_id
_entity_poly.type
_entity_poly.pdbx_seq_one_letter_code
_entity_poly.pdbx_strand_id
1 'polypeptide(L)'
;MILEIATTHRPATDLGYLLHKNPARVHSFELPFGAAHVFYPVATAALKCRGLEYLRLIYGPEYTAPENLERLRARGLSVKRSLALREFALGVEALERFVRREPLYRVHECVFGVLALESEPVDPRL
;
A
#
# COMPACT_ATOMS: atom_id res chain seq x y z
N MET A 1 25.37 0.63 13.82
CA MET A 1 24.97 -0.79 13.73
C MET A 1 24.21 -0.95 12.43
N ILE A 2 24.74 -1.69 11.47
CA ILE A 2 24.07 -1.97 10.19
C ILE A 2 23.31 -3.28 10.40
N LEU A 3 21.99 -3.25 10.19
CA LEU A 3 21.11 -4.40 10.36
C LEU A 3 20.68 -4.86 8.95
N GLU A 4 21.18 -6.03 8.53
CA GLU A 4 20.87 -6.57 7.21
C GLU A 4 19.87 -7.72 7.37
N ILE A 5 18.61 -7.46 6.99
CA ILE A 5 17.53 -8.45 7.03
C ILE A 5 17.18 -8.79 5.58
N ALA A 6 17.41 -10.04 5.18
CA ALA A 6 17.03 -10.57 3.87
C ALA A 6 15.78 -11.46 4.00
N THR A 7 14.86 -11.35 3.05
CA THR A 7 13.63 -12.13 3.01
C THR A 7 13.37 -12.59 1.57
N THR A 8 12.89 -13.83 1.43
CA THR A 8 12.53 -14.43 0.13
C THR A 8 11.03 -14.32 -0.18
N HIS A 9 10.28 -13.63 0.69
CA HIS A 9 8.83 -13.49 0.56
C HIS A 9 8.46 -12.74 -0.71
N ARG A 10 7.63 -13.38 -1.54
CA ARG A 10 6.97 -12.71 -2.66
C ARG A 10 5.75 -11.96 -2.10
N PRO A 11 5.53 -10.69 -2.47
CA PRO A 11 4.37 -9.95 -2.00
C PRO A 11 3.09 -10.72 -2.34
N ALA A 12 2.15 -10.78 -1.39
CA ALA A 12 0.89 -11.51 -1.56
C ALA A 12 0.02 -10.88 -2.66
N THR A 13 0.27 -11.24 -3.91
CA THR A 13 -0.54 -10.88 -5.08
C THR A 13 -1.96 -11.43 -4.98
N ASP A 14 -2.13 -12.50 -4.20
CA ASP A 14 -3.36 -13.32 -4.17
C ASP A 14 -4.40 -12.81 -3.17
N LEU A 15 -4.03 -11.91 -2.25
CA LEU A 15 -4.97 -11.32 -1.28
C LEU A 15 -6.04 -10.46 -1.96
N GLY A 16 -5.74 -9.89 -3.14
CA GLY A 16 -6.71 -9.21 -3.99
C GLY A 16 -7.86 -10.10 -4.44
N TYR A 17 -7.63 -11.41 -4.61
CA TYR A 17 -8.67 -12.37 -4.98
C TYR A 17 -9.64 -12.66 -3.83
N LEU A 18 -9.14 -12.73 -2.59
CA LEU A 18 -9.95 -12.94 -1.39
C LEU A 18 -10.80 -11.72 -1.02
N LEU A 19 -10.30 -10.51 -1.30
CA LEU A 19 -10.94 -9.25 -0.93
C LEU A 19 -11.82 -8.62 -2.04
N HIS A 20 -12.21 -9.40 -3.05
CA HIS A 20 -12.99 -8.94 -4.22
C HIS A 20 -12.29 -7.83 -5.06
N LYS A 21 -10.98 -7.66 -4.92
CA LYS A 21 -10.15 -6.71 -5.67
C LYS A 21 -9.34 -7.45 -6.75
N ASN A 22 -10.03 -8.29 -7.52
CA ASN A 22 -9.39 -9.17 -8.49
C ASN A 22 -8.99 -8.37 -9.76
N PRO A 23 -7.69 -8.30 -10.11
CA PRO A 23 -7.24 -7.59 -11.32
C PRO A 23 -7.78 -8.16 -12.63
N ALA A 24 -8.13 -9.44 -12.65
CA ALA A 24 -8.71 -10.13 -13.80
C ALA A 24 -10.24 -9.93 -13.92
N ARG A 25 -10.87 -9.24 -12.96
CA ARG A 25 -12.33 -9.03 -12.94
C ARG A 25 -12.66 -7.54 -12.94
N VAL A 26 -13.23 -7.08 -14.05
CA VAL A 26 -13.78 -5.72 -14.16
C VAL A 26 -15.14 -5.70 -13.47
N HIS A 27 -15.37 -4.72 -12.58
CA HIS A 27 -16.67 -4.50 -11.97
C HIS A 27 -17.35 -3.32 -12.63
N SER A 28 -18.57 -3.53 -13.13
CA SER A 28 -19.38 -2.50 -13.79
C SER A 28 -20.63 -2.24 -12.97
N PHE A 29 -20.95 -0.98 -12.74
CA PHE A 29 -22.14 -0.55 -12.01
C PHE A 29 -22.90 0.50 -12.82
N GLU A 30 -24.22 0.37 -12.93
CA GLU A 30 -25.06 1.44 -13.48
C GLU A 30 -25.30 2.51 -12.42
N LEU A 31 -25.09 3.76 -12.82
CA LEU A 31 -25.39 4.96 -12.05
C LEU A 31 -26.44 5.77 -12.82
N PRO A 32 -27.20 6.67 -12.16
CA PRO A 32 -28.23 7.48 -12.81
C PRO A 32 -27.75 8.35 -13.98
N PHE A 33 -26.43 8.53 -14.11
CA PHE A 33 -25.77 9.36 -15.11
C PHE A 33 -24.77 8.58 -16.00
N GLY A 34 -24.79 7.23 -15.97
CA GLY A 34 -23.95 6.40 -16.83
C GLY A 34 -23.36 5.18 -16.11
N ALA A 35 -22.46 4.46 -16.76
CA ALA A 35 -21.81 3.27 -16.19
C ALA A 35 -20.45 3.62 -15.56
N ALA A 36 -20.19 3.08 -14.37
CA ALA A 36 -18.88 3.13 -13.73
C ALA A 36 -18.18 1.77 -13.86
N HIS A 37 -16.94 1.79 -14.35
CA HIS A 37 -16.07 0.61 -14.42
C HIS A 37 -14.93 0.72 -13.39
N VAL A 38 -14.79 -0.29 -12.55
CA VAL A 38 -13.74 -0.39 -11.53
C VAL A 38 -12.74 -1.45 -11.98
N PHE A 39 -11.49 -1.02 -12.12
CA PHE A 39 -10.34 -1.87 -12.45
C PHE A 39 -9.43 -1.95 -11.24
N TYR A 40 -9.01 -3.16 -10.88
CA TYR A 40 -7.99 -3.38 -9.86
C TYR A 40 -6.65 -3.64 -10.56
N PRO A 41 -5.60 -2.85 -10.30
CA PRO A 41 -4.28 -3.17 -10.83
C PRO A 41 -3.72 -4.41 -10.13
N VAL A 42 -2.83 -5.13 -10.83
CA VAL A 42 -2.10 -6.30 -10.27
C VAL A 42 -1.46 -5.89 -8.93
N ALA A 43 -1.77 -6.66 -7.88
CA ALA A 43 -1.50 -6.27 -6.51
C ALA A 43 -0.01 -6.31 -6.18
N THR A 44 0.53 -5.19 -5.74
CA THR A 44 1.65 -5.14 -4.78
C THR A 44 1.03 -5.02 -3.38
N ALA A 45 1.43 -5.84 -2.40
CA ALA A 45 1.03 -5.87 -0.97
C ALA A 45 -0.43 -5.41 -0.63
N ALA A 46 -0.78 -4.14 -0.80
CA ALA A 46 -2.15 -3.67 -1.04
C ALA A 46 -2.13 -2.32 -1.77
N LEU A 47 -3.15 -2.02 -2.61
CA LEU A 47 -3.37 -0.68 -3.17
C LEU A 47 -4.63 -0.04 -2.58
N LYS A 48 -4.49 1.22 -2.14
CA LYS A 48 -5.63 2.03 -1.71
C LYS A 48 -6.23 2.83 -2.87
N CYS A 49 -7.53 2.67 -3.04
CA CYS A 49 -8.36 3.47 -3.92
C CYS A 49 -9.34 4.24 -3.02
N ARG A 50 -9.32 5.57 -3.09
CA ARG A 50 -10.12 6.46 -2.23
C ARG A 50 -11.16 7.17 -3.08
N GLY A 51 -12.38 7.31 -2.57
CA GLY A 51 -13.47 7.99 -3.28
C GLY A 51 -13.20 9.48 -3.47
N LEU A 52 -13.90 10.09 -4.44
CA LEU A 52 -13.74 11.51 -4.79
C LEU A 52 -13.93 12.43 -3.57
N GLU A 53 -15.06 12.32 -2.88
CA GLU A 53 -15.38 13.18 -1.74
C GLU A 53 -14.43 12.94 -0.54
N TYR A 54 -13.95 11.70 -0.35
CA TYR A 54 -12.95 11.41 0.67
C TYR A 54 -11.61 12.10 0.36
N LEU A 55 -11.23 12.19 -0.91
CA LEU A 55 -9.99 12.84 -1.31
C LEU A 55 -10.02 14.36 -1.07
N ARG A 56 -11.19 15.00 -0.95
CA ARG A 56 -11.29 16.41 -0.52
C ARG A 56 -10.76 16.63 0.89
N LEU A 57 -10.94 15.65 1.78
CA LEU A 57 -10.41 15.72 3.15
C LEU A 57 -8.88 15.68 3.18
N ILE A 58 -8.25 15.11 2.15
CA ILE A 58 -6.79 14.93 2.08
C ILE A 58 -6.12 16.03 1.26
N TYR A 59 -6.70 16.37 0.10
CA TYR A 59 -6.11 17.28 -0.87
C TYR A 59 -6.75 18.68 -0.87
N GLY A 60 -7.79 18.90 -0.07
CA GLY A 60 -8.55 20.14 0.02
C GLY A 60 -9.81 20.14 -0.87
N PRO A 61 -10.78 21.04 -0.60
CA PRO A 61 -12.05 21.07 -1.32
C PRO A 61 -11.90 21.34 -2.83
N GLU A 62 -10.91 22.14 -3.23
CA GLU A 62 -10.68 22.56 -4.63
C GLU A 62 -9.74 21.61 -5.40
N TYR A 63 -9.39 20.44 -4.85
CA TYR A 63 -8.42 19.54 -5.49
C TYR A 63 -8.86 19.03 -6.88
N THR A 64 -10.16 19.14 -7.17
CA THR A 64 -10.79 18.75 -8.43
C THR A 64 -10.65 19.79 -9.55
N ALA A 65 -10.14 20.99 -9.26
CA ALA A 65 -9.82 21.98 -10.29
C ALA A 65 -8.79 21.42 -11.29
N PRO A 66 -8.92 21.68 -12.61
CA PRO A 66 -8.05 21.10 -13.64
C PRO A 66 -6.55 21.27 -13.36
N GLU A 67 -6.15 22.45 -12.90
CA GLU A 67 -4.76 22.80 -12.61
C GLU A 67 -4.22 22.00 -11.42
N ASN A 68 -5.06 21.76 -10.41
CA ASN A 68 -4.73 20.92 -9.25
C ASN A 68 -4.63 19.44 -9.64
N LEU A 69 -5.54 18.95 -10.47
CA LEU A 69 -5.53 17.56 -10.93
C LEU A 69 -4.30 17.23 -11.77
N GLU A 70 -3.90 18.12 -12.69
CA GLU A 70 -2.68 17.94 -13.48
C GLU A 70 -1.45 17.78 -12.58
N ARG A 71 -1.28 18.67 -11.60
CA ARG A 71 -0.19 18.59 -10.63
C ARG A 71 -0.25 17.33 -9.77
N LEU A 72 -1.44 16.93 -9.30
CA LEU A 72 -1.63 15.75 -8.44
C LEU A 72 -1.45 14.41 -9.19
N ARG A 73 -1.62 14.40 -10.52
CA ARG A 73 -1.31 13.21 -11.35
C ARG A 73 0.19 12.93 -11.43
N ALA A 74 1.03 13.97 -11.41
CA ALA A 74 2.49 13.85 -11.47
C ALA A 74 3.15 13.45 -10.12
N ARG A 75 2.38 13.00 -9.13
CA ARG A 75 2.90 12.66 -7.80
C ARG A 75 3.79 11.41 -7.80
N GLY A 76 4.89 11.46 -7.06
CA GLY A 76 5.82 10.33 -6.91
C GLY A 76 5.28 9.24 -5.98
N LEU A 77 4.96 8.06 -6.54
CA LEU A 77 4.46 6.90 -5.77
C LEU A 77 5.54 5.86 -5.47
N SER A 78 6.71 5.95 -6.11
CA SER A 78 7.76 4.92 -6.06
C SER A 78 8.31 4.69 -4.65
N VAL A 79 8.59 5.78 -3.92
CA VAL A 79 9.15 5.72 -2.57
C VAL A 79 8.18 5.04 -1.59
N LYS A 80 6.91 5.48 -1.56
CA LYS A 80 5.90 4.88 -0.67
C LYS A 80 5.61 3.42 -1.03
N ARG A 81 5.63 3.05 -2.32
CA ARG A 81 5.51 1.64 -2.76
C ARG A 81 6.69 0.80 -2.27
N SER A 82 7.92 1.31 -2.39
CA SER A 82 9.13 0.63 -1.93
C SER A 82 9.16 0.44 -0.42
N LEU A 83 8.74 1.46 0.34
CA LEU A 83 8.60 1.35 1.81
C LEU A 83 7.56 0.31 2.21
N ALA A 84 6.36 0.37 1.63
CA ALA A 84 5.29 -0.58 1.91
C ALA A 84 5.69 -2.04 1.63
N LEU A 85 6.48 -2.29 0.58
CA LEU A 85 7.00 -3.63 0.29
C LEU A 85 8.00 -4.12 1.34
N ARG A 86 8.91 -3.25 1.79
CA ARG A 86 9.92 -3.59 2.81
C ARG A 86 9.26 -3.79 4.18
N GLU A 87 8.34 -2.91 4.56
CA GLU A 87 7.54 -3.04 5.80
C GLU A 87 6.76 -4.37 5.81
N PHE A 88 6.06 -4.69 4.71
CA PHE A 88 5.32 -5.94 4.58
C PHE A 88 6.23 -7.16 4.76
N ALA A 89 7.37 -7.17 4.09
CA ALA A 89 8.27 -8.31 4.13
C ALA A 89 8.90 -8.51 5.53
N LEU A 90 9.27 -7.42 6.22
CA LEU A 90 9.70 -7.46 7.62
C LEU A 90 8.58 -7.93 8.56
N GLY A 91 7.33 -7.49 8.31
CA GLY A 91 6.17 -7.91 9.09
C GLY A 91 5.90 -9.41 8.98
N VAL A 92 5.94 -9.96 7.75
CA VAL A 92 5.77 -11.40 7.52
C VAL A 92 6.91 -12.18 8.17
N GLU A 93 8.16 -11.75 8.02
CA GLU A 93 9.32 -12.40 8.64
C GLU A 93 9.21 -12.42 10.17
N ALA A 94 8.78 -11.30 10.79
CA ALA A 94 8.56 -11.23 12.23
C ALA A 94 7.53 -12.26 12.70
N LEU A 95 6.42 -12.39 11.97
CA LEU A 95 5.35 -13.36 12.27
C LEU A 95 5.85 -14.80 12.12
N GLU A 96 6.61 -15.11 11.06
CA GLU A 96 7.16 -16.44 10.87
C GLU A 96 8.12 -16.85 11.98
N ARG A 97 9.05 -15.95 12.37
CA ARG A 97 9.99 -16.20 13.47
C ARG A 97 9.27 -16.41 14.79
N PHE A 98 8.22 -15.63 15.03
CA PHE A 98 7.37 -15.80 16.20
C PHE A 98 6.68 -17.18 16.21
N VAL A 99 6.08 -17.59 15.09
CA VAL A 99 5.42 -18.90 14.94
C VAL A 99 6.42 -20.05 15.10
N ARG A 100 7.65 -19.90 14.60
CA ARG A 100 8.76 -20.86 14.78
C ARG A 100 9.34 -20.88 16.19
N ARG A 101 8.87 -20.02 17.10
CA ARG A 101 9.35 -19.87 18.48
C ARG A 101 10.84 -19.50 18.56
N GLU A 102 11.31 -18.69 17.63
CA GLU A 102 12.66 -18.13 17.70
C GLU A 102 12.80 -17.18 18.90
N PRO A 103 14.03 -16.93 19.38
CA PRO A 103 14.27 -15.99 20.46
C PRO A 103 13.69 -14.60 20.16
N LEU A 104 13.14 -13.95 21.19
CA LEU A 104 12.39 -12.69 21.04
C LEU A 104 13.19 -11.57 20.35
N TYR A 105 14.51 -11.53 20.53
CA TYR A 105 15.36 -10.52 19.87
C TYR A 105 15.35 -10.66 18.33
N ARG A 106 15.18 -11.89 17.79
CA ARG A 106 15.06 -12.15 16.34
C ARG A 106 13.70 -11.75 15.78
N VAL A 107 12.65 -11.73 16.61
CA VAL A 107 11.35 -11.20 16.21
C VAL A 107 11.40 -9.66 16.24
N HIS A 108 11.94 -9.10 17.33
CA HIS A 108 12.03 -7.67 17.51
C HIS A 108 12.96 -6.97 16.51
N GLU A 109 14.00 -7.63 15.99
CA GLU A 109 14.85 -7.03 14.95
C GLU A 109 14.01 -6.65 13.71
N CYS A 110 13.04 -7.48 13.32
CA CYS A 110 12.12 -7.21 12.22
C CYS A 110 11.11 -6.11 12.58
N VAL A 111 10.53 -6.17 13.78
CA VAL A 111 9.54 -5.18 14.26
C VAL A 111 10.14 -3.78 14.35
N PHE A 112 11.34 -3.65 14.91
CA PHE A 112 12.05 -2.37 14.97
C PHE A 112 12.51 -1.91 13.59
N GLY A 113 12.79 -2.84 12.66
CA GLY A 113 13.01 -2.52 11.25
C GLY A 113 11.81 -1.82 10.62
N VAL A 114 10.58 -2.30 10.85
CA VAL A 114 9.35 -1.63 10.38
C VAL A 114 9.22 -0.23 10.97
N LEU A 115 9.44 -0.08 12.29
CA LEU A 115 9.36 1.22 12.96
C LEU A 115 10.38 2.22 12.40
N ALA A 116 11.59 1.75 12.06
CA ALA A 116 12.61 2.58 11.44
C ALA A 116 12.18 3.05 10.03
N LEU A 117 11.55 2.18 9.23
CA LEU A 117 11.07 2.54 7.89
C LEU A 117 9.94 3.59 7.92
N GLU A 118 9.05 3.55 8.92
CA GLU A 118 7.98 4.54 9.11
C GLU A 118 8.51 5.95 9.45
N SER A 119 9.78 6.05 9.86
CA SER A 119 10.42 7.35 10.11
C SER A 119 10.96 8.00 8.83
N GLU A 120 10.99 7.29 7.70
CA GLU A 120 11.43 7.83 6.41
C GLU A 120 10.44 8.88 5.88
N PRO A 121 10.90 10.08 5.46
CA PRO A 121 10.02 11.14 5.03
C PRO A 121 9.29 10.75 3.74
N VAL A 122 7.97 10.69 3.81
CA VAL A 122 7.08 10.49 2.66
C VAL A 122 5.97 11.54 2.64
N ASP A 123 5.38 11.75 1.47
CA ASP A 123 4.20 12.62 1.35
C ASP A 123 3.06 12.06 2.23
N PRO A 124 2.59 12.80 3.26
CA PRO A 124 1.58 12.31 4.20
C PRO A 124 0.20 12.12 3.55
N ARG A 125 -0.01 12.66 2.35
CA ARG A 125 -1.26 12.51 1.59
C ARG A 125 -1.33 11.15 0.88
N LEU A 126 -0.18 10.50 0.69
CA LEU A 126 -0.02 9.25 -0.06
C LEU A 126 -0.28 8.01 0.73
#